data_AF-A0A7J5TE68-F1
#
_entry.id   AF-A0A7J5TE68-F1
#
_cell.length_a   1.000
_cell.length_b   1.000
_cell.length_c   1.000
_cell.angle_alpha   90.00
_cell.angle_beta   90.00
_cell.angle_gamma   90.00
#
_symmetry.space_group_name_H-M   'P 1'
#
loop_
_entity.id
_entity.type
_entity.pdbx_description
1 polymer ?
#
loop_
_entity_poly.entity_id
_entity_poly.type
_entity_poly.pdbx_seq_one_letter_code
_entity_poly.pdbx_strand_id
1 'polypeptide(L)' 'VWEPFGGLASASVAAVLTGRIAYTAEIDEEFQNLALGRLAEAEEEYDTKNANDTMTLERRQA' A
#
# COMPACT_ATOMS: atom_id res chain seq x y z
N VAL A 1 -1.00 -6.37 9.22
CA VAL A 1 0.32 -7.00 9.02
C VAL A 1 1.33 -6.18 9.80
N TRP A 2 2.19 -6.83 10.58
CA TRP A 2 3.20 -6.15 11.39
C TRP A 2 4.60 -6.49 10.89
N GLU A 3 5.41 -5.46 10.65
CA GLU A 3 6.79 -5.54 10.14
C GLU A 3 7.71 -4.77 11.10
N PRO A 4 8.32 -5.44 12.11
CA PRO A 4 9.12 -4.77 13.13
C PRO A 4 10.50 -4.30 12.64
N PHE A 5 10.92 -4.73 11.45
CA PHE A 5 12.16 -4.32 10.79
C PHE A 5 11.79 -3.83 9.40
N GLY A 6 11.39 -2.57 9.33
CA GLY A 6 10.74 -1.99 8.17
C GLY A 6 11.64 -1.97 6.94
N GLY A 7 12.89 -1.51 7.08
CA GLY A 7 13.77 -1.23 5.95
C GLY A 7 13.02 -0.36 4.94
N LEU A 8 12.66 -0.95 3.79
CA LEU A 8 11.87 -0.29 2.74
C LEU A 8 10.37 -0.65 2.76
N ALA A 9 9.87 -1.12 3.90
CA ALA A 9 8.48 -1.50 4.17
C ALA A 9 7.86 -2.50 3.20
N SER A 10 8.63 -3.48 2.71
CA SER A 10 8.20 -4.33 1.59
C SER A 10 7.02 -5.24 1.95
N ALA A 11 6.98 -5.78 3.18
CA ALA A 11 5.82 -6.58 3.61
C ALA A 11 4.58 -5.69 3.80
N SER A 12 4.78 -4.46 4.25
CA SER A 12 3.70 -3.49 4.47
C SER A 12 3.12 -2.97 3.17
N VAL A 13 3.95 -2.67 2.16
CA VAL A 13 3.53 -2.35 0.79
C VAL A 13 2.69 -3.48 0.20
N ALA A 14 3.15 -4.73 0.32
CA ALA A 14 2.38 -5.87 -0.17
C ALA A 14 1.04 -6.03 0.57
N ALA A 15 1.01 -5.73 1.88
CA ALA A 15 -0.22 -5.74 2.66
C ALA A 15 -1.21 -4.66 2.18
N VAL A 16 -0.76 -3.42 1.96
CA VAL A 16 -1.59 -2.32 1.43
C VAL A 16 -2.16 -2.68 0.07
N LEU A 17 -1.32 -3.12 -0.88
CA LEU A 17 -1.74 -3.51 -2.23
C LEU A 17 -2.75 -4.67 -2.26
N THR A 18 -2.87 -5.42 -1.16
CA THR A 18 -3.83 -6.52 -1.00
C THR A 18 -5.00 -6.18 -0.09
N GLY A 19 -5.21 -4.89 0.20
CA GLY A 19 -6.33 -4.38 0.99
C GLY A 19 -6.25 -4.69 2.47
N ARG A 20 -5.04 -4.92 3.00
CA ARG A 20 -4.81 -5.23 4.42
C ARG A 20 -4.21 -4.03 5.12
N ILE A 21 -4.59 -3.84 6.38
CA ILE A 21 -3.97 -2.83 7.24
C ILE A 21 -2.53 -3.25 7.55
N ALA A 22 -1.59 -2.34 7.33
CA ALA A 22 -0.16 -2.55 7.55
C ALA A 22 0.39 -1.64 8.66
N TYR A 23 1.39 -2.15 9.38
CA TYR A 23 2.13 -1.44 10.40
C TYR A 23 3.60 -1.83 10.24
N THR A 24 4.50 -0.84 10.26
CA THR A 24 5.95 -1.06 10.10
C THR A 24 6.71 -0.15 11.05
N ALA A 25 7.89 -0.59 11.49
CA ALA A 25 8.81 0.23 12.27
C ALA A 25 10.18 0.27 11.58
N GLU A 26 10.68 1.48 11.31
CA GLU A 26 12.04 1.72 10.85
C GLU A 26 12.66 2.82 11.70
N ILE A 27 13.89 2.60 12.16
CA ILE A 27 14.61 3.48 13.09
C ILE A 27 15.51 4.46 12.35
N ASP A 28 15.98 4.08 11.17
CA ASP A 28 16.82 4.91 10.34
C ASP A 28 15.95 5.87 9.53
N GLU A 29 16.20 7.17 9.69
CA GLU A 29 15.38 8.21 9.10
C GLU A 29 15.44 8.20 7.55
N GLU A 30 16.57 7.81 6.97
CA GLU A 30 16.71 7.72 5.50
C GLU A 30 15.82 6.59 4.98
N PHE A 31 15.92 5.40 5.59
CA PHE A 31 15.06 4.27 5.22
C PHE A 31 13.59 4.53 5.53
N GLN A 32 13.27 5.20 6.64
CA GLN A 32 11.91 5.59 6.98
C GLN A 32 11.29 6.48 5.90
N ASN A 33 12.02 7.50 5.44
CA ASN A 33 11.52 8.41 4.39
C ASN A 33 11.28 7.68 3.08
N LEU A 34 12.17 6.76 2.69
CA LEU A 34 11.98 5.89 1.52
C LEU A 34 10.76 4.96 1.68
N ALA A 35 10.59 4.37 2.86
CA ALA A 35 9.46 3.51 3.18
C ALA A 35 8.12 4.27 3.12
N LEU A 36 8.08 5.51 3.62
CA LEU A 36 6.89 6.37 3.55
C LEU A 36 6.46 6.64 2.10
N GLY A 37 7.42 6.97 1.23
CA GLY A 37 7.13 7.17 -0.20
C GLY A 37 6.52 5.94 -0.85
N ARG A 38 7.11 4.76 -0.58
CA ARG A 38 6.61 3.49 -1.12
C ARG A 38 5.22 3.12 -0.60
N LEU A 39 4.91 3.43 0.66
CA LEU A 39 3.59 3.18 1.23
C LEU A 39 2.54 4.11 0.62
N ALA A 40 2.86 5.39 0.42
CA ALA A 40 1.97 6.34 -0.24
C ALA A 40 1.65 5.92 -1.69
N GLU A 41 2.67 5.51 -2.46
CA GLU A 41 2.50 4.97 -3.80
C GLU A 41 1.59 3.72 -3.81
N ALA A 42 1.76 2.83 -2.83
CA ALA A 42 0.95 1.62 -2.70
C ALA A 42 -0.52 1.92 -2.36
N GLU A 43 -0.79 2.92 -1.51
CA GLU A 43 -2.14 3.37 -1.18
C GLU A 43 -2.83 3.96 -2.42
N GLU A 44 -2.17 4.85 -3.14
CA GLU A 44 -2.67 5.44 -4.39
C GLU A 44 -2.97 4.35 -5.43
N GLU A 45 -2.08 3.38 -5.58
CA GLU A 45 -2.26 2.25 -6.51
C GLU A 45 -3.46 1.39 -6.13
N TYR A 46 -3.62 1.07 -4.84
CA TYR A 46 -4.75 0.28 -4.34
C TYR A 46 -6.07 1.02 -4.59
N ASP A 47 -6.16 2.30 -4.26
CA ASP A 47 -7.36 3.11 -4.44
C ASP A 47 -7.73 3.25 -5.92
N THR A 48 -6.74 3.49 -6.78
CA THR A 48 -6.94 3.59 -8.23
C THR A 48 -7.44 2.28 -8.82
N LYS A 49 -6.89 1.14 -8.39
CA LYS A 49 -7.36 -0.19 -8.83
C LYS A 49 -8.80 -0.43 -8.39
N ASN A 50 -9.15 -0.15 -7.14
CA ASN A 50 -10.52 -0.32 -6.65
C ASN A 50 -11.54 0.55 -7.39
N ALA A 51 -11.17 1.81 -7.67
CA ALA A 51 -12.03 2.72 -8.43
C ALA A 51 -12.29 2.18 -9.86
N ASN A 52 -11.23 1.72 -10.53
CA ASN A 52 -11.33 1.16 -11.88
C ASN A 52 -12.14 -0.14 -11.91
N ASP A 53 -11.98 -1.01 -10.92
CA ASP A 53 -12.74 -2.25 -10.79
C ASP A 53 -14.23 -1.94 -10.59
N THR A 54 -14.55 -0.97 -9.72
CA THR A 54 -15.92 -0.51 -9.48
C THR A 54 -16.57 0.03 -10.77
N MET A 55 -15.88 0.94 -11.46
CA MET A 55 -16.35 1.50 -12.74
C MET A 55 -16.57 0.43 -13.81
N THR A 56 -15.69 -0.58 -13.85
CA THR A 56 -15.78 -1.70 -14.80
C THR A 56 -17.00 -2.56 -14.52
N LEU A 57 -17.31 -2.82 -13.25
CA LEU A 57 -18.48 -3.59 -12.83
C LEU A 57 -19.78 -2.86 -13.20
N GLU A 58 -19.87 -1.55 -12.94
CA GLU A 58 -21.04 -0.75 -13.30
C GLU A 58 -21.31 -0.74 -14.81
N ARG A 59 -20.27 -0.58 -15.64
CA ARG A 59 -20.39 -0.64 -17.11
C ARG A 59 -20.86 -1.99 -17.64
N ARG A 60 -20.63 -3.09 -16.92
CA ARG A 60 -21.11 -4.43 -17.32
C ARG A 60 -22.57 -4.68 -16.94
N GLN A 61 -23.12 -3.88 -16.02
CA GLN A 61 -24.49 -4.03 -15.52
C GLN A 61 -25.50 -3.09 -16.22
N ALA A 62 -25.02 -2.06 -16.92
CA ALA A 62 -25.81 -1.15 -17.75
C ALA A 62 -25.98 -1.68 -19.18
#